data_AF-A0A349QU46-F1
#
_entry.id   AF-A0A349QU46-F1
#
_cell.length_a   1.000
_cell.length_b   1.000
_cell.length_c   1.000
_cell.angle_alpha   90.00
_cell.angle_beta   90.00
_cell.angle_gamma   90.00
#
_symmetry.space_group_name_H-M   'P 1'
#
loop_
_entity.id
_entity.type
_entity.pdbx_description
1 polymer ?
#
loop_
_entity_poly.entity_id
_entity_poly.type
_entity_poly.pdbx_seq_one_letter_code
_entity_poly.pdbx_strand_id
1 'polypeptide(L)'
;MRREQIEAWVAQGYNVLEHRKPKVVQGDIWAYLNQCDGHGTEVHALSELQQWSDKELAEMELKKYADQYGQMGEKLFLRNEAIRNKEFDKYEAFLLLFFPDSVEKELEEARFLAERVKRVSKEEMEKWTLAHTVNVLISDLHCLDYGAIMSGMVMPSEDVVTYTDDGLSDTIDCHVTPMEFFAHTNHDYYWIDPVIRKS
;
A
#
# COMPACT_ATOMS: atom_id res chain seq x y z
N MET A 1 1.92 0.18 -7.16
CA MET A 1 1.69 1.17 -8.22
C MET A 1 1.65 0.42 -9.52
N ARG A 2 0.74 0.81 -10.41
CA ARG A 2 0.58 0.18 -11.72
C ARG A 2 0.58 1.23 -12.80
N ARG A 3 0.88 0.82 -14.02
CA ARG A 3 0.84 1.71 -15.19
C ARG A 3 -0.53 2.35 -15.37
N GLU A 4 -1.61 1.60 -15.19
CA GLU A 4 -3.00 2.10 -15.27
C GLU A 4 -3.27 3.25 -14.29
N GLN A 5 -2.71 3.18 -13.07
CA GLN A 5 -2.83 4.25 -12.07
C GLN A 5 -2.10 5.53 -12.52
N ILE A 6 -0.90 5.39 -13.07
CA ILE A 6 -0.12 6.51 -13.59
C ILE A 6 -0.85 7.15 -14.79
N GLU A 7 -1.38 6.33 -15.69
CA GLU A 7 -2.17 6.79 -16.83
C GLU A 7 -3.42 7.56 -16.38
N ALA A 8 -4.12 7.08 -15.35
CA ALA A 8 -5.27 7.76 -14.77
C ALA A 8 -4.88 9.12 -14.15
N TRP A 9 -3.75 9.22 -13.46
CA TRP A 9 -3.25 10.49 -12.92
C TRP A 9 -2.86 11.48 -14.01
N VAL A 10 -2.15 11.02 -15.04
CA VAL A 10 -1.82 11.86 -16.20
C VAL A 10 -3.08 12.37 -16.89
N ALA A 11 -4.10 11.52 -17.07
CA ALA A 11 -5.38 11.91 -17.66
C ALA A 11 -6.15 12.94 -16.81
N GLN A 12 -5.97 12.93 -15.49
CA GLN A 12 -6.52 13.92 -14.56
C GLN A 12 -5.72 15.24 -14.50
N GLY A 13 -4.61 15.33 -15.25
CA GLY A 13 -3.78 16.54 -15.34
C GLY A 13 -2.65 16.63 -14.32
N TYR A 14 -2.42 15.58 -13.53
CA TYR A 14 -1.22 15.48 -12.69
C TYR A 14 0.02 15.26 -13.56
N ASN A 15 1.16 15.81 -13.14
CA ASN A 15 2.40 15.73 -13.92
C ASN A 15 3.63 15.30 -13.12
N VAL A 16 3.56 15.38 -11.79
CA VAL A 16 4.63 14.96 -10.88
C VAL A 16 4.05 14.02 -9.83
N LEU A 17 4.84 13.02 -9.46
CA LEU A 17 4.63 12.22 -8.27
C LEU A 17 5.62 12.68 -7.21
N GLU A 18 5.15 13.44 -6.22
CA GLU A 18 5.96 13.93 -5.11
C GLU A 18 5.51 13.23 -3.83
N HIS A 19 6.43 12.53 -3.15
CA HIS A 19 6.10 11.71 -1.98
C HIS A 19 4.88 10.80 -2.23
N ARG A 20 4.83 10.22 -3.45
CA ARG A 20 3.76 9.31 -3.92
C ARG A 20 2.36 9.93 -3.96
N LYS A 21 2.24 11.24 -3.80
CA LYS A 21 1.00 11.98 -4.04
C LYS A 21 1.09 12.61 -5.44
N PRO A 22 0.12 12.33 -6.32
CA PRO A 22 0.08 12.97 -7.62
C PRO A 22 -0.14 14.48 -7.41
N LYS A 23 0.72 15.28 -8.02
CA LYS A 23 0.77 16.74 -7.88
C LYS A 23 0.82 17.39 -9.25
N VAL A 24 0.17 18.55 -9.36
CA VAL A 24 0.30 19.44 -10.51
C VAL A 24 1.36 20.48 -10.18
N VAL A 25 2.49 20.43 -10.89
CA VAL A 25 3.52 21.46 -10.88
C VAL A 25 3.30 22.39 -12.07
N GLN A 26 3.18 23.68 -11.79
CA GLN A 26 3.04 24.71 -12.82
C GLN A 26 4.42 25.15 -13.32
N GLY A 27 4.57 25.32 -14.64
CA GLY A 27 5.83 25.73 -15.26
C GLY A 27 6.69 24.57 -15.75
N ASP A 28 8.00 24.73 -15.73
CA ASP A 28 8.96 23.72 -16.21
C ASP A 28 9.16 22.63 -15.14
N ILE A 29 8.64 21.43 -15.44
CA ILE A 29 8.75 20.25 -14.58
C ILE A 29 10.21 19.88 -14.32
N TRP A 30 11.10 20.00 -15.30
CA TRP A 30 12.50 19.63 -15.12
C TRP A 30 13.22 20.62 -14.22
N ALA A 31 12.89 21.90 -14.31
CA ALA A 31 13.40 22.90 -13.37
C ALA A 31 12.93 22.62 -11.93
N TYR A 32 11.70 22.14 -11.77
CA TYR A 32 11.18 21.71 -10.47
C TYR A 32 11.93 20.49 -9.93
N LEU A 33 12.07 19.43 -10.74
CA LEU A 33 12.79 18.21 -10.34
C LEU A 33 14.24 18.51 -9.94
N ASN A 34 14.95 19.33 -10.70
CA ASN A 34 16.31 19.76 -10.37
C ASN A 34 16.40 20.53 -9.05
N GLN A 35 15.33 21.21 -8.61
CA GLN A 35 15.27 21.87 -7.30
C GLN A 35 14.96 20.88 -6.16
N CYS A 36 14.37 19.73 -6.47
CA CYS A 36 14.09 18.66 -5.51
C CYS A 36 15.27 17.68 -5.38
N ASP A 37 16.08 17.54 -6.43
CA ASP A 37 17.26 16.68 -6.45
C ASP A 37 18.24 17.05 -5.33
N GLY A 38 18.65 16.03 -4.55
CA GLY A 38 19.58 16.20 -3.43
C GLY A 38 18.96 16.68 -2.12
N HIS A 39 17.65 16.97 -2.08
CA HIS A 39 16.94 17.35 -0.85
C HIS A 39 16.33 16.15 -0.09
N GLY A 40 16.59 14.91 -0.54
CA GLY A 40 15.96 13.71 0.02
C GLY A 40 14.48 13.57 -0.35
N THR A 41 14.00 14.40 -1.28
CA THR A 41 12.61 14.39 -1.75
C THR A 41 12.46 13.34 -2.85
N GLU A 42 11.66 12.30 -2.61
CA GLU A 42 11.30 11.31 -3.64
C GLU A 42 10.29 11.96 -4.61
N VAL A 43 10.81 12.47 -5.74
CA VAL A 43 10.03 13.16 -6.76
C VAL A 43 10.32 12.57 -8.13
N HIS A 44 9.27 12.20 -8.85
CA HIS A 44 9.37 11.62 -10.20
C HIS A 44 8.41 12.34 -11.16
N ALA A 45 8.82 12.50 -12.43
CA ALA A 45 7.88 12.91 -13.47
C ALA A 45 6.92 11.74 -13.79
N LEU A 46 5.62 12.00 -13.82
CA LEU A 46 4.64 10.97 -14.19
C LEU A 46 4.84 10.49 -15.65
N SER A 47 5.35 11.36 -16.52
CA SER A 47 5.68 11.01 -17.91
C SER A 47 6.83 10.01 -18.04
N GLU A 48 7.75 9.98 -17.07
CA GLU A 48 8.82 8.98 -17.03
C GLU A 48 8.29 7.65 -16.49
N LEU A 49 7.57 7.70 -15.36
CA LEU A 49 6.97 6.51 -14.75
C LEU A 49 5.97 5.80 -15.69
N GLN A 50 5.29 6.54 -16.56
CA GLN A 50 4.37 5.97 -17.55
C GLN A 50 5.07 5.04 -18.57
N GLN A 51 6.38 5.20 -18.76
CA GLN A 51 7.18 4.37 -19.66
C GLN A 51 7.67 3.09 -18.99
N TRP A 52 7.59 3.01 -17.65
CA TRP A 52 8.03 1.86 -16.89
C TRP A 52 7.01 0.73 -16.99
N SER A 53 7.51 -0.50 -16.98
CA SER A 53 6.71 -1.69 -16.83
C SER A 53 6.14 -1.81 -15.42
N ASP A 54 5.05 -2.56 -15.25
CA ASP A 54 4.51 -2.87 -13.92
C ASP A 54 5.55 -3.55 -13.02
N LYS A 55 6.52 -4.26 -13.61
CA LYS A 55 7.64 -4.86 -12.88
C LYS A 55 8.56 -3.80 -12.30
N GLU A 56 8.99 -2.82 -13.09
CA GLU A 56 9.86 -1.72 -12.63
C GLU A 56 9.15 -0.85 -11.58
N LEU A 57 7.85 -0.62 -11.74
CA LEU A 57 7.04 0.10 -10.75
C LEU A 57 6.91 -0.69 -9.42
N ALA A 58 6.78 -2.02 -9.50
CA ALA A 58 6.78 -2.88 -8.31
C ALA A 58 8.16 -2.94 -7.63
N GLU A 59 9.25 -2.96 -8.40
CA GLU A 59 10.61 -2.90 -7.87
C GLU A 59 10.89 -1.57 -7.15
N MET A 60 10.37 -0.46 -7.66
CA MET A 60 10.40 0.84 -6.96
C MET A 60 9.66 0.80 -5.63
N GLU A 61 8.48 0.16 -5.58
CA GLU A 61 7.75 -0.01 -4.32
C GLU A 61 8.48 -0.93 -3.35
N LEU A 62 9.01 -2.06 -3.80
CA LEU A 62 9.82 -2.94 -2.96
C LEU A 62 11.00 -2.19 -2.34
N LYS A 63 11.70 -1.38 -3.14
CA LYS A 63 12.85 -0.60 -2.69
C LYS A 63 12.49 0.35 -1.54
N LYS A 64 11.30 0.97 -1.55
CA LYS A 64 10.80 1.78 -0.41
C LYS A 64 10.87 1.02 0.90
N TYR A 65 10.30 -0.19 0.90
CA TYR A 65 10.18 -1.00 2.10
C TYR A 65 11.54 -1.52 2.55
N ALA A 66 12.40 -1.88 1.60
CA ALA A 66 13.78 -2.25 1.85
C ALA A 66 14.60 -1.10 2.45
N ASP A 67 14.51 0.10 1.88
CA ASP A 67 15.29 1.27 2.33
C ASP A 67 14.88 1.71 3.74
N GLN A 68 13.60 1.59 4.10
CA GLN A 68 13.09 2.05 5.40
C GLN A 68 13.11 0.99 6.50
N TYR A 69 12.88 -0.28 6.17
CA TYR A 69 12.74 -1.37 7.16
C TYR A 69 13.64 -2.58 6.88
N GLY A 70 14.54 -2.49 5.91
CA GLY A 70 15.41 -3.58 5.50
C GLY A 70 14.65 -4.83 5.10
N GLN A 71 15.19 -5.98 5.49
CA GLN A 71 14.61 -7.30 5.21
C GLN A 71 13.19 -7.47 5.77
N MET A 72 12.80 -6.74 6.82
CA MET A 72 11.42 -6.80 7.34
C MET A 72 10.42 -6.16 6.37
N GLY A 73 10.79 -5.02 5.78
CA GLY A 73 9.96 -4.37 4.77
C GLY A 73 9.81 -5.22 3.51
N GLU A 74 10.92 -5.77 3.02
CA GLU A 74 10.91 -6.71 1.89
C GLU A 74 10.03 -7.93 2.17
N LYS A 75 10.14 -8.50 3.37
CA LYS A 75 9.32 -9.64 3.81
C LYS A 75 7.83 -9.33 3.70
N LEU A 76 7.38 -8.19 4.22
CA LEU A 76 5.97 -7.79 4.18
C LEU A 76 5.49 -7.55 2.75
N PHE A 77 6.29 -6.86 1.94
CA PHE A 77 5.95 -6.60 0.53
C PHE A 77 5.79 -7.90 -0.26
N LEU A 78 6.77 -8.81 -0.17
CA LEU A 78 6.76 -10.09 -0.88
C LEU A 78 5.65 -11.01 -0.37
N ARG A 79 5.36 -11.00 0.94
CA ARG A 79 4.22 -11.73 1.50
C ARG A 79 2.91 -11.28 0.84
N ASN A 80 2.71 -9.98 0.71
CA ASN A 80 1.48 -9.44 0.11
C ASN A 80 1.41 -9.66 -1.39
N GLU A 81 2.53 -9.61 -2.11
CA GLU A 81 2.59 -10.05 -3.51
C GLU A 81 2.14 -11.52 -3.63
N ALA A 82 2.71 -12.40 -2.79
CA ALA A 82 2.39 -13.83 -2.79
C ALA A 82 0.92 -14.11 -2.46
N ILE A 83 0.35 -13.44 -1.45
CA ILE A 83 -1.06 -13.58 -1.06
C ILE A 83 -2.00 -13.19 -2.20
N ARG A 84 -1.78 -12.03 -2.81
CA ARG A 84 -2.67 -11.48 -3.85
C ARG A 84 -2.64 -12.30 -5.14
N ASN A 85 -1.47 -12.81 -5.49
CA ASN A 85 -1.25 -13.56 -6.72
C ASN A 85 -1.42 -15.08 -6.52
N LYS A 86 -1.48 -15.55 -5.26
CA LYS A 86 -1.40 -16.97 -4.88
C LYS A 86 -0.13 -17.67 -5.39
N GLU A 87 0.96 -16.92 -5.50
CA GLU A 87 2.26 -17.38 -5.99
C GLU A 87 3.32 -17.22 -4.90
N PHE A 88 3.76 -18.32 -4.30
CA PHE A 88 4.57 -18.27 -3.06
C PHE A 88 6.07 -18.48 -3.27
N ASP A 89 6.49 -18.93 -4.45
CA ASP A 89 7.89 -19.37 -4.71
C ASP A 89 8.91 -18.27 -4.41
N LYS A 90 8.64 -17.02 -4.82
CA LYS A 90 9.54 -15.88 -4.54
C LYS A 90 9.62 -15.58 -3.04
N TYR A 91 8.48 -15.62 -2.36
CA TYR A 91 8.41 -15.33 -0.93
C TYR A 91 9.10 -16.44 -0.11
N GLU A 92 8.88 -17.70 -0.47
CA GLU A 92 9.57 -18.86 0.11
C GLU A 92 11.08 -18.77 -0.08
N ALA A 93 11.56 -18.49 -1.30
CA ALA A 93 12.99 -18.34 -1.57
C ALA A 93 13.62 -17.22 -0.74
N PHE A 94 12.91 -16.10 -0.56
CA PHE A 94 13.33 -15.01 0.31
C PHE A 94 13.38 -15.43 1.78
N LEU A 95 12.34 -16.10 2.29
CA LEU A 95 12.30 -16.58 3.68
C LEU A 95 13.42 -17.58 3.97
N LEU A 96 13.71 -18.51 3.05
CA LEU A 96 14.81 -19.47 3.20
C LEU A 96 16.18 -18.79 3.35
N LEU A 97 16.36 -17.63 2.72
CA LEU A 97 17.63 -16.90 2.76
C LEU A 97 17.78 -16.05 4.03
N PHE A 98 16.71 -15.40 4.48
CA PHE A 98 16.78 -14.37 5.53
C PHE A 98 16.03 -14.72 6.82
N PHE A 99 15.06 -15.63 6.78
CA PHE A 99 14.22 -16.04 7.91
C PHE A 99 14.01 -17.58 7.97
N PRO A 100 15.08 -18.39 7.90
CA PRO A 100 14.98 -19.84 7.70
C PRO A 100 14.20 -20.56 8.82
N ASP A 101 14.26 -20.06 10.05
CA ASP A 101 13.63 -20.68 11.21
C ASP A 101 12.10 -20.52 11.25
N SER A 102 11.53 -19.62 10.45
CA SER A 102 10.09 -19.33 10.43
C SER A 102 9.41 -19.67 9.11
N VAL A 103 10.12 -20.25 8.13
CA VAL A 103 9.60 -20.47 6.76
C VAL A 103 8.27 -21.20 6.75
N GLU A 104 8.18 -22.33 7.44
CA GLU A 104 6.96 -23.16 7.47
C GLU A 104 5.76 -22.38 8.00
N LYS A 105 5.93 -21.73 9.16
CA LYS A 105 4.89 -20.93 9.82
C LYS A 105 4.45 -19.76 8.95
N GLU A 106 5.39 -19.00 8.40
CA GLU A 106 5.09 -17.81 7.59
C GLU A 106 4.36 -18.18 6.29
N LEU A 107 4.75 -19.29 5.64
CA LEU A 107 4.06 -19.78 4.44
C LEU A 107 2.68 -20.32 4.76
N GLU A 108 2.51 -21.03 5.88
CA GLU A 108 1.20 -21.50 6.33
C GLU A 108 0.25 -20.32 6.57
N GLU A 109 0.70 -19.32 7.34
CA GLU A 109 -0.08 -18.11 7.63
C GLU A 109 -0.43 -17.33 6.35
N ALA A 110 0.55 -17.14 5.45
CA ALA A 110 0.33 -16.45 4.18
C ALA A 110 -0.65 -17.21 3.27
N ARG A 111 -0.54 -18.54 3.16
CA ARG A 111 -1.47 -19.36 2.38
C ARG A 111 -2.88 -19.32 2.97
N PHE A 112 -2.99 -19.39 4.29
CA PHE A 112 -4.28 -19.29 4.98
C PHE A 112 -4.94 -17.92 4.78
N LEU A 113 -4.16 -16.84 4.75
CA LEU A 113 -4.65 -15.50 4.44
C LEU A 113 -5.02 -15.37 2.94
N ALA A 114 -4.28 -15.98 2.03
CA ALA A 114 -4.59 -15.98 0.60
C ALA A 114 -5.91 -16.65 0.22
N GLU A 115 -6.38 -17.61 1.04
CA GLU A 115 -7.69 -18.24 0.81
C GLU A 115 -8.88 -17.36 1.22
N ARG A 116 -8.67 -16.36 2.10
CA ARG A 116 -9.77 -15.49 2.57
C ARG A 116 -9.76 -14.10 1.96
N VAL A 117 -8.58 -13.59 1.58
CA VAL A 117 -8.42 -12.22 1.13
C VAL A 117 -9.24 -11.99 -0.14
N LYS A 118 -10.00 -10.89 -0.15
CA LYS A 118 -10.90 -10.56 -1.26
C LYS A 118 -10.43 -9.31 -1.95
N ARG A 119 -10.46 -9.33 -3.29
CA ARG A 119 -10.37 -8.12 -4.09
C ARG A 119 -11.76 -7.53 -4.22
N VAL A 120 -11.91 -6.26 -3.84
CA VAL A 120 -13.18 -5.54 -3.83
C VAL A 120 -13.02 -4.16 -4.47
N SER A 121 -14.07 -3.64 -5.08
CA SER A 121 -14.15 -2.25 -5.53
C SER A 121 -14.23 -1.27 -4.35
N LYS A 122 -14.07 0.05 -4.63
CA LYS A 122 -14.27 1.10 -3.61
C LYS A 122 -15.67 1.01 -2.98
N GLU A 123 -16.70 0.88 -3.80
CA GLU A 123 -18.09 0.79 -3.35
C GLU A 123 -18.33 -0.44 -2.47
N GLU A 124 -17.76 -1.59 -2.82
CA GLU A 124 -17.87 -2.82 -2.01
C GLU A 124 -17.14 -2.69 -0.68
N MET A 125 -15.97 -2.03 -0.66
CA MET A 125 -15.22 -1.78 0.57
C MET A 125 -15.97 -0.81 1.49
N GLU A 126 -16.54 0.28 0.96
CA GLU A 126 -17.38 1.22 1.70
C GLU A 126 -18.63 0.54 2.28
N LYS A 127 -19.30 -0.33 1.49
CA LYS A 127 -20.41 -1.14 2.00
C LYS A 127 -19.97 -2.10 3.10
N TRP A 128 -18.79 -2.72 2.97
CA TRP A 128 -18.26 -3.63 3.96
C TRP A 128 -17.92 -2.91 5.28
N THR A 129 -17.31 -1.72 5.24
CA THR A 129 -17.01 -0.95 6.47
C THR A 129 -18.29 -0.55 7.20
N LEU A 130 -19.30 -0.07 6.47
CA LEU A 130 -20.60 0.31 7.03
C LEU A 130 -21.35 -0.89 7.61
N ALA A 131 -21.43 -2.01 6.88
CA ALA A 131 -22.16 -3.20 7.31
C ALA A 131 -21.60 -3.83 8.58
N HIS A 132 -20.29 -3.70 8.82
CA HIS A 132 -19.61 -4.25 9.99
C HIS A 132 -19.27 -3.19 11.04
N THR A 133 -19.74 -1.95 10.88
CA THR A 133 -19.47 -0.83 11.79
C THR A 133 -17.97 -0.60 12.04
N VAL A 134 -17.13 -0.88 11.05
CA VAL A 134 -15.68 -0.69 11.12
C VAL A 134 -15.40 0.80 11.28
N ASN A 135 -14.72 1.17 12.36
CA ASN A 135 -14.32 2.55 12.62
C ASN A 135 -12.80 2.77 12.55
N VAL A 136 -12.03 1.70 12.39
CA VAL A 136 -10.60 1.74 12.07
C VAL A 136 -10.27 0.74 10.97
N LEU A 137 -9.56 1.20 9.95
CA LEU A 137 -8.92 0.38 8.93
C LEU A 137 -7.44 0.20 9.27
N ILE A 138 -6.97 -1.03 9.23
CA ILE A 138 -5.57 -1.41 9.49
C ILE A 138 -4.98 -1.91 8.19
N SER A 139 -3.84 -1.35 7.78
CA SER A 139 -3.10 -1.77 6.59
C SER A 139 -1.75 -2.34 6.99
N ASP A 140 -1.36 -3.46 6.40
CA ASP A 140 -0.06 -4.08 6.67
C ASP A 140 1.13 -3.38 5.99
N LEU A 141 0.90 -2.83 4.80
CA LEU A 141 1.78 -1.91 4.08
C LEU A 141 1.25 -0.48 4.21
N HIS A 142 1.87 0.47 3.53
CA HIS A 142 1.36 1.84 3.48
C HIS A 142 -0.06 1.82 2.91
N CYS A 143 -1.01 2.43 3.61
CA CYS A 143 -2.44 2.25 3.32
C CYS A 143 -2.83 2.66 1.89
N LEU A 144 -2.13 3.61 1.28
CA LEU A 144 -2.40 4.05 -0.10
C LEU A 144 -1.66 3.23 -1.17
N ASP A 145 -0.99 2.13 -0.82
CA ASP A 145 -0.30 1.29 -1.80
C ASP A 145 -1.24 0.19 -2.33
N TYR A 146 -1.25 -0.08 -3.64
CA TYR A 146 -2.09 -1.11 -4.26
C TYR A 146 -1.83 -2.54 -3.74
N GLY A 147 -0.66 -2.76 -3.15
CA GLY A 147 -0.27 -4.03 -2.55
C GLY A 147 -0.72 -4.22 -1.11
N ALA A 148 -1.28 -3.20 -0.47
CA ALA A 148 -1.77 -3.26 0.90
C ALA A 148 -2.96 -4.21 1.01
N ILE A 149 -3.02 -4.95 2.12
CA ILE A 149 -4.18 -5.74 2.52
C ILE A 149 -4.79 -5.07 3.74
N MET A 150 -6.03 -4.63 3.58
CA MET A 150 -6.78 -3.90 4.60
C MET A 150 -7.52 -4.88 5.52
N SER A 151 -7.45 -4.64 6.83
CA SER A 151 -8.27 -5.30 7.84
C SER A 151 -9.18 -4.28 8.52
N GLY A 152 -10.29 -4.75 9.08
CA GLY A 152 -11.25 -3.89 9.77
C GLY A 152 -11.19 -4.11 11.28
N MET A 153 -11.35 -3.03 12.04
CA MET A 153 -11.44 -3.07 13.50
C MET A 153 -12.61 -2.22 13.99
N VAL A 154 -13.22 -2.68 15.08
CA VAL A 154 -14.23 -1.93 15.83
C VAL A 154 -13.69 -1.69 17.23
N MET A 155 -13.65 -0.42 17.64
CA MET A 155 -13.19 0.00 18.97
C MET A 155 -14.02 1.17 19.53
N PRO A 156 -13.93 1.50 20.83
CA PRO A 156 -14.64 2.63 21.41
C PRO A 156 -14.26 3.96 20.72
N SER A 157 -15.25 4.83 20.47
CA SER A 157 -15.04 6.09 19.73
C SER A 157 -14.03 7.04 20.39
N GLU A 158 -13.87 6.95 21.71
CA GLU A 158 -12.91 7.76 22.47
C GLU A 158 -11.44 7.38 22.18
N ASP A 159 -11.20 6.14 21.77
CA ASP A 159 -9.85 5.63 21.48
C ASP A 159 -9.47 5.77 20.00
N VAL A 160 -10.46 5.90 19.09
CA VAL A 160 -10.24 5.93 17.64
C VAL A 160 -9.23 7.01 17.25
N VAL A 161 -9.38 8.23 17.77
CA VAL A 161 -8.52 9.36 17.39
C VAL A 161 -7.06 9.08 17.72
N THR A 162 -6.78 8.57 18.91
CA THR A 162 -5.41 8.23 19.33
C THR A 162 -4.87 7.02 18.58
N TYR A 163 -5.73 6.06 18.24
CA TYR A 163 -5.32 4.85 17.54
C TYR A 163 -5.05 5.08 16.05
N THR A 164 -5.64 6.10 15.44
CA THR A 164 -5.43 6.45 14.03
C THR A 164 -4.53 7.68 13.85
N ASP A 165 -3.90 8.15 14.91
CA ASP A 165 -3.01 9.32 14.84
C ASP A 165 -1.83 9.01 13.92
N ASP A 166 -1.49 9.94 13.03
CA ASP A 166 -0.41 9.81 12.05
C ASP A 166 -0.48 8.62 11.05
N GLY A 167 -1.57 7.87 10.99
CA GLY A 167 -1.66 6.64 10.19
C GLY A 167 -1.48 6.80 8.67
N LEU A 168 -1.74 7.98 8.12
CA LEU A 168 -1.43 8.29 6.70
C LEU A 168 0.08 8.51 6.43
N SER A 169 0.86 8.74 7.47
CA SER A 169 2.31 8.97 7.39
C SER A 169 3.12 7.69 7.62
N ASP A 170 2.52 6.71 8.31
CA ASP A 170 3.13 5.41 8.53
C ASP A 170 3.33 4.65 7.24
N THR A 171 4.42 3.90 7.15
CA THR A 171 4.74 3.12 5.94
C THR A 171 4.36 1.64 6.06
N ILE A 172 4.19 1.11 7.26
CA ILE A 172 3.69 -0.24 7.53
C ILE A 172 2.78 -0.16 8.77
N ASP A 173 1.88 -1.13 8.93
CA ASP A 173 0.94 -1.20 10.06
C ASP A 173 0.15 0.11 10.27
N CYS A 174 -0.32 0.71 9.18
CA CYS A 174 -1.03 1.99 9.20
C CYS A 174 -2.43 1.82 9.79
N HIS A 175 -2.82 2.69 10.71
CA HIS A 175 -4.17 2.72 11.29
C HIS A 175 -4.87 4.01 10.90
N VAL A 176 -5.94 3.92 10.12
CA VAL A 176 -6.65 5.11 9.60
C VAL A 176 -8.14 4.97 9.78
N THR A 177 -8.84 6.10 9.90
CA THR A 177 -10.30 6.06 9.85
C THR A 177 -10.77 5.75 8.42
N PRO A 178 -11.93 5.06 8.23
CA PRO A 178 -12.49 4.88 6.89
C PRO A 178 -12.69 6.21 6.14
N MET A 179 -13.11 7.27 6.85
CA MET A 179 -13.32 8.59 6.26
C MET A 179 -12.02 9.17 5.69
N GLU A 180 -10.95 9.14 6.49
CA GLU A 180 -9.63 9.63 6.07
C GLU A 180 -9.07 8.82 4.92
N PHE A 181 -9.15 7.49 5.01
CA PHE A 181 -8.69 6.58 3.96
C PHE A 181 -9.35 6.87 2.62
N PHE A 182 -10.69 6.84 2.55
CA PHE A 182 -11.43 7.00 1.29
C PHE A 182 -11.33 8.41 0.69
N ALA A 183 -10.96 9.42 1.49
CA ALA A 183 -10.66 10.76 1.01
C ALA A 183 -9.31 10.86 0.28
N HIS A 184 -8.37 9.96 0.57
CA HIS A 184 -7.00 9.99 0.03
C HIS A 184 -6.70 8.90 -1.00
N THR A 185 -7.65 7.99 -1.24
CA THR A 185 -7.49 6.92 -2.24
C THR A 185 -8.60 6.89 -3.28
N ASN A 186 -8.19 6.54 -4.50
CA ASN A 186 -9.08 6.31 -5.63
C ASN A 186 -8.60 5.13 -6.46
N HIS A 187 -8.16 4.05 -5.80
CA HIS A 187 -7.80 2.82 -6.48
C HIS A 187 -9.03 2.14 -7.10
N ASP A 188 -8.81 1.46 -8.21
CA ASP A 188 -9.85 0.70 -8.91
C ASP A 188 -10.35 -0.49 -8.08
N TYR A 189 -9.50 -1.01 -7.20
CA TYR A 189 -9.83 -2.06 -6.24
C TYR A 189 -8.91 -2.00 -5.01
N TYR A 190 -9.34 -2.70 -3.98
CA TYR A 190 -8.65 -2.89 -2.71
C TYR A 190 -8.62 -4.37 -2.36
N TRP A 191 -7.64 -4.77 -1.54
CA TRP A 191 -7.59 -6.11 -0.96
C TRP A 191 -8.00 -6.02 0.49
N ILE A 192 -8.95 -6.87 0.90
CA ILE A 192 -9.43 -6.90 2.28
C ILE A 192 -9.27 -8.30 2.88
N ASP A 193 -8.85 -8.38 4.14
CA ASP A 193 -9.18 -9.50 5.02
C ASP A 193 -10.58 -9.23 5.60
N PRO A 194 -11.60 -10.04 5.28
CA PRO A 194 -12.96 -9.80 5.75
C PRO A 194 -13.15 -10.04 7.25
N VAL A 195 -12.15 -10.58 7.97
CA VAL A 195 -12.23 -10.81 9.42
C VAL A 195 -12.12 -9.50 10.19
N ILE A 196 -13.14 -9.22 11.01
CA ILE A 196 -13.19 -8.01 11.84
C ILE A 196 -12.51 -8.25 13.18
N ARG A 197 -11.51 -7.43 13.49
CA ARG A 197 -10.84 -7.39 14.79
C ARG A 197 -11.72 -6.66 15.81
N LYS A 198 -11.71 -7.13 17.04
CA LYS A 198 -12.41 -6.49 18.16
C LYS A 198 -11.37 -6.06 19.19
N SER A 199 -11.43 -4.80 19.60
CA SER A 199 -10.68 -4.28 20.75
C SER A 199 -11.36 -4.63 22.06
#